data_AF-A0A1H0S355-F1
#
_entry.id   AF-A0A1H0S355-F1
#
_cell.length_a   1.000
_cell.length_b   1.000
_cell.length_c   1.000
_cell.angle_alpha   90.00
_cell.angle_beta   90.00
_cell.angle_gamma   90.00
#
_symmetry.space_group_name_H-M   'P 1'
#
loop_
_entity.id
_entity.type
_entity.pdbx_description
1 polymer ?
#
loop_
_entity_poly.entity_id
_entity_poly.type
_entity_poly.pdbx_seq_one_letter_code
_entity_poly.pdbx_strand_id
1 'polypeptide(L)' 'MHALSPWASEQNVTNFVGPDDATSAADVRRHFGAVRYARLADVKRQYDPRNLFRVNHNIRPAG' A
#
# COMPACT_ATOMS: atom_id res chain seq x y z
N MET A 1 -5.00 -12.38 16.90
CA MET A 1 -3.71 -12.96 16.49
C MET A 1 -2.57 -12.06 16.97
N HIS A 2 -2.00 -12.31 18.15
CA HIS A 2 -0.95 -11.43 18.73
C HIS A 2 0.23 -12.17 19.38
N ALA A 3 0.24 -13.50 19.37
CA ALA A 3 1.29 -14.27 20.04
C ALA A 3 2.71 -13.99 19.51
N LEU A 4 2.82 -13.57 18.24
CA LEU A 4 4.09 -13.27 17.59
C LEU A 4 4.44 -11.77 17.53
N SER A 5 3.61 -10.89 18.10
CA SER A 5 3.81 -9.43 18.00
C SER A 5 5.19 -8.92 18.43
N PRO A 6 5.84 -9.45 19.48
CA PRO A 6 7.20 -9.02 19.86
C PRO A 6 8.29 -9.33 18.82
N TRP A 7 8.05 -10.29 17.93
CA TRP A 7 8.99 -10.68 16.85
C TRP A 7 8.51 -10.24 15.47
N ALA A 8 7.45 -9.44 15.41
CA ALA A 8 6.96 -8.92 14.14
C ALA A 8 8.03 -8.01 13.51
N SER A 9 8.32 -8.26 12.24
CA SER A 9 9.15 -7.36 11.45
C SER A 9 8.39 -6.07 11.16
N GLU A 10 9.05 -4.93 11.25
CA GLU A 10 8.51 -3.65 10.77
C GLU A 10 8.48 -3.56 9.23
N GLN A 11 9.07 -4.53 8.53
CA GLN A 11 9.10 -4.56 7.07
C GLN A 11 7.75 -4.98 6.51
N ASN A 12 7.10 -4.03 5.86
CA ASN A 12 5.85 -4.22 5.14
C ASN A 12 6.08 -4.87 3.78
N VAL A 13 5.95 -6.20 3.71
CA VAL A 13 6.12 -6.95 2.45
C VAL A 13 4.79 -7.01 1.70
N THR A 14 4.70 -6.30 0.58
CA THR A 14 3.47 -6.14 -0.20
C THR A 14 2.86 -7.47 -0.67
N ASN A 15 3.67 -8.50 -0.92
CA ASN A 15 3.17 -9.79 -1.40
C ASN A 15 2.64 -10.70 -0.27
N PHE A 16 2.71 -10.28 1.00
CA PHE A 16 2.20 -11.02 2.16
C PHE A 16 1.05 -10.30 2.88
N VAL A 17 0.45 -9.29 2.24
CA VAL A 17 -0.71 -8.58 2.77
C VAL A 17 -1.95 -9.44 2.54
N GLY A 18 -2.62 -9.85 3.61
CA GLY A 18 -3.82 -10.69 3.55
C GLY A 18 -5.09 -9.92 3.15
N PRO A 19 -6.23 -10.61 2.96
CA PRO A 19 -7.50 -10.00 2.59
C PRO A 19 -8.04 -9.00 3.63
N ASP A 20 -7.68 -9.21 4.90
CA ASP A 20 -8.08 -8.35 6.04
C ASP A 20 -7.08 -7.22 6.31
N ASP A 21 -5.96 -7.21 5.58
CA ASP A 21 -4.92 -6.18 5.68
C ASP A 21 -5.05 -5.17 4.54
N ALA A 22 -4.64 -3.92 4.80
CA ALA A 22 -4.66 -2.86 3.79
C ALA A 22 -6.06 -2.62 3.14
N THR A 23 -7.14 -2.87 3.89
CA THR A 23 -8.53 -2.82 3.40
C THR A 23 -9.00 -1.40 3.08
N SER A 24 -8.34 -0.37 3.62
CA SER A 24 -8.57 1.03 3.31
C SER A 24 -7.39 1.69 2.61
N ALA A 25 -7.65 2.81 1.93
CA ALA A 25 -6.58 3.64 1.35
C ALA A 25 -5.59 4.18 2.40
N ALA A 26 -6.06 4.39 3.64
CA ALA A 26 -5.21 4.81 4.75
C ALA A 26 -4.24 3.70 5.16
N ASP A 27 -4.71 2.46 5.19
CA ASP A 27 -3.88 1.30 5.52
C ASP A 27 -2.86 1.02 4.42
N VAL A 28 -3.25 1.12 3.14
CA VAL A 28 -2.30 1.06 2.00
C VAL A 28 -1.23 2.15 2.15
N ARG A 29 -1.62 3.38 2.49
CA ARG A 29 -0.65 4.47 2.70
C ARG A 29 0.30 4.20 3.86
N ARG A 30 -0.21 3.65 4.97
CA ARG A 30 0.60 3.24 6.12
C ARG A 30 1.58 2.11 5.75
N HIS A 31 1.12 1.14 4.96
CA HIS A 31 1.93 0.02 4.47
C HIS A 31 3.16 0.50 3.68
N PHE A 32 2.96 1.39 2.71
CA PHE A 32 4.06 1.91 1.89
C PHE A 32 4.92 2.98 2.61
N GLY A 33 4.34 3.67 3.60
CA GLY A 33 4.94 4.84 4.24
C GLY A 33 4.80 6.11 3.39
N ALA A 34 4.78 7.27 4.06
CA ALA A 34 4.38 8.55 3.43
C ALA A 34 5.25 8.93 2.21
N VAL A 35 6.57 8.80 2.31
CA VAL A 35 7.51 9.21 1.25
C VAL A 35 7.38 8.31 0.02
N ARG A 36 7.36 6.99 0.20
CA ARG A 36 7.25 6.06 -0.93
C ARG A 36 5.87 6.13 -1.57
N TYR A 37 4.83 6.22 -0.75
CA TYR A 37 3.45 6.36 -1.26
C TYR A 37 3.30 7.59 -2.15
N ALA A 38 3.83 8.75 -1.72
CA ALA A 38 3.78 9.97 -2.52
C ALA A 38 4.48 9.80 -3.88
N ARG A 39 5.71 9.28 -3.89
CA ARG A 39 6.45 9.02 -5.12
C ARG A 39 5.71 8.06 -6.06
N LEU A 40 5.12 6.99 -5.51
CA LEU A 40 4.38 6.01 -6.31
C LEU A 40 3.06 6.58 -6.85
N ALA A 41 2.39 7.45 -6.10
CA ALA A 41 1.20 8.15 -6.57
C ALA A 41 1.52 9.10 -7.74
N ASP A 42 2.67 9.78 -7.71
CA ASP A 42 3.16 10.61 -8.81
C ASP A 42 3.48 9.77 -10.06
N VAL A 43 4.18 8.64 -9.88
CA VAL A 43 4.43 7.67 -10.96
C VAL A 43 3.10 7.17 -11.53
N LYS A 44 2.13 6.82 -10.69
CA LYS A 44 0.84 6.33 -11.16
C LYS A 44 0.04 7.41 -11.89
N ARG A 45 0.14 8.68 -11.49
CA ARG A 45 -0.42 9.80 -12.27
C ARG A 45 0.17 9.88 -13.68
N GLN A 46 1.46 9.61 -13.85
CA GLN A 46 2.10 9.63 -15.17
C GLN A 46 1.68 8.45 -16.05
N TYR A 47 1.61 7.23 -15.50
CA TYR A 47 1.49 6.00 -16.30
C TYR A 47 0.11 5.33 -16.25
N ASP A 48 -0.68 5.57 -15.21
CA ASP A 48 -2.04 5.05 -15.05
C ASP A 48 -2.99 6.11 -14.42
N PRO A 49 -3.17 7.27 -15.07
CA PRO A 49 -3.97 8.38 -14.52
C PRO A 49 -5.44 8.03 -14.28
N ARG A 50 -5.97 7.05 -15.01
CA ARG A 50 -7.35 6.55 -14.85
C ARG A 50 -7.48 5.41 -13.85
N ASN A 51 -6.39 5.03 -13.19
CA ASN A 51 -6.34 3.94 -12.21
C ASN A 51 -6.95 2.64 -12.74
N LEU A 52 -6.62 2.28 -13.98
CA LEU A 52 -7.08 1.05 -14.66
C LEU A 52 -6.56 -0.19 -13.93
N PHE A 53 -5.29 -0.18 -13.50
CA PHE A 53 -4.67 -1.28 -12.78
C PHE A 53 -4.89 -1.14 -11.27
N ARG A 54 -6.12 -1.49 -10.83
CA ARG A 54 -6.59 -1.27 -9.45
C ARG A 54 -6.88 -2.53 -8.64
N VAL A 55 -6.75 -3.71 -9.22
CA VAL A 55 -6.91 -4.99 -8.51
C VAL A 55 -5.54 -5.41 -7.95
N ASN A 56 -5.12 -4.72 -6.89
CA ASN A 56 -3.86 -4.90 -6.16
C ASN A 56 -3.93 -4.08 -4.84
N HIS A 57 -2.82 -4.00 -4.07
CA HIS A 57 -2.67 -3.04 -2.96
C HIS A 57 -2.60 -1.61 -3.50
N ASN A 58 -3.76 -1.11 -3.92
CA ASN A 58 -3.86 -0.04 -4.88
C ASN A 58 -3.49 1.32 -4.30
N ILE A 59 -2.43 1.89 -4.84
CA ILE A 59 -2.11 3.32 -4.72
C ILE A 59 -2.97 4.07 -5.72
N ARG A 60 -3.65 5.15 -5.29
CA ARG A 60 -4.39 6.02 -6.22
C ARG A 60 -3.41 7.01 -6.87
N PRO A 61 -3.61 7.38 -8.16
CA PRO A 61 -2.89 8.48 -8.77
C PRO A 61 -2.96 9.73 -7.88
N ALA A 62 -1.86 10.47 -7.81
CA ALA A 62 -1.90 11.80 -7.20
C ALA A 62 -2.94 12.66 -7.93
N GLY A 63 -3.67 13.47 -7.17
CA GLY A 63 -4.71 14.37 -7.67
C GLY A 63 -4.19 15.35 -8.73
#